data_AF-A0A5N5TPW6-F1
#
_entry.id   AF-A0A5N5TPW6-F1
#
_cell.length_a   1.000
_cell.length_b   1.000
_cell.length_c   1.000
_cell.angle_alpha   90.00
_cell.angle_beta   90.00
_cell.angle_gamma   90.00
#
_symmetry.space_group_name_H-M   'P 1'
#
loop_
_entity.id
_entity.type
_entity.pdbx_description
1 polymer ?
#
loop_
_entity_poly.entity_id
_entity_poly.type
_entity_poly.pdbx_seq_one_letter_code
_entity_poly.pdbx_strand_id
1 'polypeptide(L)'
;KTTLTIITLTNYDWFEKWENKPCQRRGDDYEALKKTLGWKLIDQVIELYPKIKDHIDYVNIGSPLSNSFYIGSNKGEPYGLNHDIARFSLHNFSELRPKTDISGLFLTGQDVCSCGFVGALYGGLICAQQILGRNVMNDLIKLNKNIVIKEKKL
;
A
#
# COMPACT_ATOMS: atom_id res chain seq x y z
N LYS A 1 -5.21 19.93 -12.44
CA LYS A 1 -3.83 19.46 -12.16
C LYS A 1 -3.88 17.95 -12.19
N THR A 2 -2.99 17.30 -12.95
CA THR A 2 -2.91 15.84 -13.07
C THR A 2 -1.66 15.37 -12.35
N THR A 3 -1.67 14.15 -11.80
CA THR A 3 -0.53 13.55 -11.11
C THR A 3 -0.21 12.21 -11.74
N LEU A 4 1.08 11.97 -12.00
CA LEU A 4 1.61 10.67 -12.38
C LEU A 4 2.36 10.10 -11.17
N THR A 5 2.06 8.84 -10.83
CA THR A 5 2.79 8.11 -9.79
C THR A 5 3.55 6.97 -10.46
N ILE A 6 4.87 6.94 -10.27
CA ILE A 6 5.75 5.88 -10.76
C ILE A 6 6.17 5.05 -9.55
N ILE A 7 5.96 3.74 -9.62
CA ILE A 7 6.33 2.80 -8.55
C ILE A 7 7.21 1.73 -9.18
N THR A 8 8.33 1.44 -8.52
CA THR A 8 9.23 0.34 -8.90
C THR A 8 9.84 -0.28 -7.65
N LEU A 9 10.51 -1.41 -7.82
CA LEU A 9 11.26 -2.09 -6.78
C LEU A 9 12.68 -1.51 -6.68
N THR A 10 13.24 -1.48 -5.48
CA THR A 10 14.62 -1.09 -5.22
C THR A 10 15.19 -1.92 -4.07
N ASN A 11 16.52 -2.05 -4.00
CA ASN A 11 17.15 -2.77 -2.91
C ASN A 11 17.15 -1.90 -1.64
N TYR A 12 16.56 -2.40 -0.55
CA TYR A 12 16.54 -1.74 0.75
C TYR A 12 17.95 -1.50 1.30
N ASP A 13 18.88 -2.44 1.06
CA ASP A 13 20.24 -2.43 1.60
C ASP A 13 21.02 -1.16 1.20
N TRP A 14 20.68 -0.58 0.03
CA TRP A 14 21.28 0.67 -0.43
C TRP A 14 20.97 1.86 0.49
N PHE A 15 19.91 1.75 1.30
CA PHE A 15 19.42 2.80 2.19
C PHE A 15 19.69 2.53 3.68
N GLU A 16 20.14 1.34 4.07
CA GLU A 16 20.27 0.92 5.47
C GLU A 16 21.09 1.90 6.34
N LYS A 17 22.17 2.47 5.81
CA LYS A 17 23.01 3.42 6.56
C LYS A 17 22.30 4.69 7.05
N TRP A 18 21.07 4.96 6.59
CA TRP A 18 20.27 6.11 7.03
C TRP A 18 18.99 5.73 7.77
N GLU A 19 18.75 4.45 8.08
CA GLU A 19 17.50 3.97 8.70
C GLU A 19 17.22 4.66 10.05
N ASN A 20 18.27 4.84 10.87
CA ASN A 20 18.18 5.39 12.21
C ASN A 20 18.30 6.92 12.24
N LYS A 21 18.39 7.57 11.07
CA LYS A 21 18.42 9.03 10.97
C LYS A 21 17.00 9.59 10.87
N PRO A 22 16.73 10.76 11.48
CA PRO A 22 15.40 11.38 11.41
C PRO A 22 14.96 11.62 9.97
N CYS A 23 13.66 11.44 9.71
CA CYS A 23 13.07 11.78 8.41
C CYS A 23 13.36 13.25 8.06
N GLN A 24 13.59 13.52 6.78
CA GLN A 24 14.03 14.83 6.25
C GLN A 24 15.42 15.31 6.73
N ARG A 25 16.12 14.55 7.58
CA ARG A 25 17.48 14.86 8.08
C ARG A 25 18.45 13.70 7.88
N ARG A 26 18.40 13.07 6.70
CA ARG A 26 19.26 11.92 6.35
C ARG A 26 20.58 12.33 5.68
N GLY A 27 20.69 13.58 5.24
CA GLY A 27 21.90 14.16 4.65
C GLY A 27 21.88 14.18 3.13
N ASP A 28 22.83 14.91 2.55
CA ASP A 28 22.88 15.17 1.10
C ASP A 28 23.19 13.90 0.29
N ASP A 29 23.95 12.96 0.87
CA ASP A 29 24.29 11.70 0.23
C ASP A 29 23.05 10.80 0.03
N TYR A 30 22.12 10.80 0.98
CA TYR A 30 20.82 10.13 0.86
C TYR A 30 19.95 10.78 -0.21
N GLU A 31 19.86 12.11 -0.19
CA GLU A 31 19.06 12.86 -1.15
C GLU A 31 19.62 12.73 -2.57
N ALA A 32 20.95 12.67 -2.72
CA ALA A 32 21.60 12.42 -4.00
C ALA A 32 21.22 11.04 -4.56
N LEU A 33 21.37 9.96 -3.77
CA LEU A 33 21.00 8.60 -4.20
C LEU A 33 19.52 8.54 -4.63
N LYS A 34 18.63 9.08 -3.79
CA LYS A 34 17.18 9.11 -4.05
C LYS A 34 16.86 9.86 -5.34
N LYS A 35 17.47 11.03 -5.56
CA LYS A 35 17.30 11.82 -6.78
C LYS A 35 17.85 11.12 -8.01
N THR A 36 19.03 10.50 -7.94
CA THR A 36 19.61 9.74 -9.06
C THR A 36 18.67 8.63 -9.52
N LEU A 37 18.10 7.86 -8.58
CA LEU A 37 17.16 6.80 -8.91
C LEU A 37 15.84 7.35 -9.47
N GLY A 38 15.28 8.39 -8.85
CA GLY A 38 14.01 8.96 -9.31
C GLY A 38 14.10 9.63 -10.68
N TRP A 39 15.18 10.35 -10.98
CA TRP A 39 15.38 10.96 -12.31
C TRP A 39 15.56 9.91 -13.40
N LYS A 40 16.27 8.80 -13.13
CA LYS A 40 16.34 7.68 -14.07
C LYS A 40 14.96 7.10 -14.43
N LEU A 41 14.04 7.07 -13.47
CA LEU A 41 12.66 6.62 -13.72
C LEU A 41 11.88 7.64 -14.55
N ILE A 42 12.05 8.92 -14.26
CA ILE A 42 11.41 10.01 -15.01
C ILE A 42 11.90 10.02 -16.46
N ASP A 43 13.21 9.85 -16.68
CA ASP A 43 13.80 9.78 -18.02
C ASP A 43 13.17 8.65 -18.86
N GLN A 44 12.98 7.46 -18.28
CA GLN A 44 12.30 6.35 -18.95
C GLN A 44 10.85 6.66 -19.28
N VAL A 45 10.13 7.32 -18.37
CA VAL A 45 8.74 7.73 -18.65
C VAL A 45 8.69 8.79 -19.74
N ILE A 46 9.63 9.74 -19.77
CA ILE A 46 9.73 10.74 -20.83
C ILE A 46 10.05 10.08 -22.17
N GLU A 47 10.92 9.06 -22.20
CA GLU A 47 11.19 8.28 -23.40
C GLU A 47 9.90 7.63 -23.96
N LEU A 48 9.09 7.03 -23.09
CA LEU A 48 7.81 6.41 -23.47
C LEU A 48 6.72 7.45 -23.80
N TYR A 49 6.72 8.59 -23.13
CA TYR A 49 5.71 9.65 -23.24
C TYR A 49 6.35 11.03 -23.40
N PRO A 50 6.99 11.35 -24.54
CA PRO A 50 7.80 12.56 -24.70
C PRO A 50 7.06 13.87 -24.42
N LYS A 51 5.75 13.87 -24.67
CA LYS A 51 4.86 15.02 -24.48
C LYS A 51 4.75 15.47 -23.03
N ILE A 52 5.16 14.68 -22.03
CA ILE A 52 5.04 15.08 -20.63
C ILE A 52 6.18 15.98 -20.17
N LYS A 53 7.33 15.99 -20.87
CA LYS A 53 8.58 16.61 -20.41
C LYS A 53 8.40 18.06 -19.99
N ASP A 54 7.73 18.84 -20.82
CA ASP A 54 7.52 20.28 -20.60
C ASP A 54 6.29 20.59 -19.72
N HIS A 55 5.65 19.55 -19.16
CA HIS A 55 4.47 19.64 -18.30
C HIS A 55 4.75 19.15 -16.87
N ILE A 56 6.01 18.92 -16.50
CA ILE A 56 6.40 18.52 -15.13
C ILE A 56 6.62 19.77 -14.29
N ASP A 57 5.61 20.15 -13.51
CA ASP A 57 5.70 21.29 -12.59
C ASP A 57 6.47 20.97 -11.30
N TYR A 58 6.40 19.72 -10.83
CA TYR A 58 6.94 19.30 -9.54
C TYR A 58 7.23 17.81 -9.52
N VAL A 59 8.33 17.43 -8.85
CA VAL A 59 8.77 16.04 -8.67
C VAL A 59 9.02 15.79 -7.19
N ASN A 60 8.33 14.79 -6.63
CA ASN A 60 8.63 14.24 -5.31
C ASN A 60 9.11 12.80 -5.45
N ILE A 61 10.21 12.46 -4.77
CA ILE A 61 10.82 11.13 -4.85
C ILE A 61 10.86 10.54 -3.44
N GLY A 62 10.24 9.37 -3.29
CA GLY A 62 10.29 8.55 -2.08
C GLY A 62 11.41 7.51 -2.12
N SER A 63 11.66 6.88 -0.98
CA SER A 63 12.52 5.70 -0.86
C SER A 63 11.84 4.67 0.07
N PRO A 64 12.39 3.46 0.21
CA PRO A 64 11.90 2.51 1.21
C PRO A 64 11.85 3.11 2.63
N LEU A 65 12.86 3.89 3.03
CA LEU A 65 12.88 4.58 4.32
C LEU A 65 11.85 5.71 4.44
N SER A 66 11.31 6.22 3.32
CA SER A 66 10.15 7.11 3.36
C SER A 66 8.90 6.32 3.74
N ASN A 67 8.68 5.15 3.13
CA ASN A 67 7.53 4.30 3.43
C ASN A 67 7.59 3.78 4.88
N SER A 68 8.76 3.33 5.35
CA SER A 68 8.92 2.89 6.75
C SER A 68 8.56 3.99 7.74
N PHE A 69 8.90 5.24 7.44
CA PHE A 69 8.56 6.38 8.31
C PHE A 69 7.07 6.73 8.27
N TYR A 70 6.47 6.85 7.09
CA TYR A 70 5.10 7.37 6.96
C TYR A 70 4.00 6.33 7.19
N ILE A 71 4.25 5.07 6.83
CA ILE A 71 3.24 4.00 6.89
C ILE A 71 3.70 2.79 7.70
N GLY A 72 4.85 2.88 8.37
CA GLY A 72 5.32 1.83 9.27
C GLY A 72 5.69 0.51 8.58
N SER A 73 5.98 0.53 7.28
CA SER A 73 6.40 -0.68 6.56
C SER A 73 7.81 -1.10 6.98
N ASN A 74 8.00 -2.39 7.24
CA ASN A 74 9.19 -2.90 7.94
C ASN A 74 10.48 -2.66 7.13
N LYS A 75 10.42 -2.91 5.81
CA LYS A 75 11.51 -2.64 4.85
C LYS A 75 11.02 -1.77 3.69
N GLY A 76 10.08 -0.88 3.95
CA GLY A 76 9.58 0.08 2.98
C GLY A 76 8.61 -0.51 1.94
N GLU A 77 8.16 -1.75 2.15
CA GLU A 77 7.25 -2.45 1.26
C GLU A 77 5.89 -1.73 1.17
N PRO A 78 5.38 -1.44 -0.04
CA PRO A 78 4.08 -0.79 -0.20
C PRO A 78 2.91 -1.78 -0.12
N TYR A 79 3.18 -3.08 -0.28
CA TYR A 79 2.18 -4.13 -0.49
C TYR A 79 2.14 -5.20 0.61
N GLY A 80 2.72 -4.93 1.78
CA GLY A 80 2.70 -5.86 2.91
C GLY A 80 3.61 -7.06 2.67
N LEU A 81 3.19 -8.23 3.16
CA LEU A 81 4.00 -9.44 3.08
C LEU A 81 4.37 -9.82 1.64
N ASN A 82 5.53 -10.45 1.48
CA ASN A 82 6.03 -10.88 0.18
C ASN A 82 5.02 -11.80 -0.53
N HIS A 83 4.84 -11.61 -1.83
CA HIS A 83 3.88 -12.40 -2.64
C HIS A 83 4.60 -13.57 -3.30
N ASP A 84 5.23 -14.40 -2.49
CA ASP A 84 5.82 -15.65 -2.95
C ASP A 84 4.83 -16.82 -2.86
N ILE A 85 5.23 -17.96 -3.40
CA ILE A 85 4.44 -19.19 -3.35
C ILE A 85 4.15 -19.61 -1.90
N ALA A 86 5.09 -19.36 -0.98
CA ALA A 86 4.94 -19.76 0.42
C ALA A 86 3.78 -19.01 1.08
N ARG A 87 3.58 -17.72 0.80
CA ARG A 87 2.44 -16.95 1.30
C ARG A 87 1.09 -17.60 0.98
N PHE A 88 0.95 -18.15 -0.22
CA PHE A 88 -0.30 -18.76 -0.70
C PHE A 88 -0.42 -20.26 -0.40
N SER A 89 0.51 -20.82 0.37
CA SER A 89 0.33 -22.17 0.92
C SER A 89 -0.89 -22.21 1.84
N LEU A 90 -1.57 -23.37 1.91
CA LEU A 90 -2.77 -23.54 2.74
C LEU A 90 -2.53 -23.13 4.20
N HIS A 91 -1.36 -23.48 4.74
CA HIS A 91 -0.99 -23.14 6.10
C HIS A 91 -0.87 -21.63 6.29
N ASN A 92 -0.02 -20.95 5.51
CA ASN A 92 0.21 -19.51 5.68
C ASN A 92 -1.06 -18.70 5.38
N PHE A 93 -1.81 -19.08 4.33
CA PHE A 93 -3.08 -18.43 4.01
C PHE A 93 -4.09 -18.57 5.14
N SER A 94 -4.14 -19.71 5.85
CA SER A 94 -5.01 -19.86 7.02
C SER A 94 -4.59 -18.98 8.20
N GLU A 95 -3.31 -18.68 8.37
CA GLU A 95 -2.81 -17.79 9.44
C GLU A 95 -3.04 -16.31 9.12
N LEU A 96 -3.14 -15.95 7.84
CA LEU A 96 -3.50 -14.60 7.39
C LEU A 96 -5.01 -14.31 7.53
N ARG A 97 -5.53 -14.44 8.75
CA ARG A 97 -6.94 -14.26 9.12
C ARG A 97 -7.12 -13.17 10.18
N PRO A 98 -8.32 -12.57 10.34
CA PRO A 98 -8.53 -11.57 11.38
C PRO A 98 -8.42 -12.11 12.81
N LYS A 99 -8.88 -13.34 13.05
CA LYS A 99 -8.98 -13.89 14.40
C LYS A 99 -7.60 -14.34 14.90
N THR A 100 -7.18 -13.78 16.03
CA THR A 100 -5.97 -14.19 16.75
C THR A 100 -6.30 -15.15 17.91
N ASP A 101 -5.28 -15.72 18.53
CA ASP A 101 -5.41 -16.53 19.75
C ASP A 101 -5.60 -15.66 21.01
N ILE A 102 -5.45 -14.34 20.89
CA ILE A 102 -5.67 -13.39 21.99
C ILE A 102 -7.12 -12.91 21.94
N SER A 103 -7.87 -13.22 23.00
CA SER A 103 -9.28 -12.82 23.11
C SER A 103 -9.45 -11.30 22.97
N GLY A 104 -10.34 -10.88 22.08
CA GLY A 104 -10.62 -9.47 21.82
C GLY A 104 -9.63 -8.78 20.87
N LEU A 105 -8.56 -9.45 20.44
CA LEU A 105 -7.61 -8.90 19.47
C LEU A 105 -7.89 -9.45 18.06
N PHE A 106 -8.14 -8.55 17.12
CA PHE A 106 -8.37 -8.87 15.72
C PHE A 106 -7.41 -8.10 14.81
N LEU A 107 -7.00 -8.75 13.73
CA LEU A 107 -6.15 -8.18 12.69
C LEU A 107 -6.98 -7.74 11.49
N THR A 108 -6.48 -6.73 10.80
CA THR A 108 -7.05 -6.21 9.56
C THR A 108 -5.94 -5.68 8.65
N GLY A 109 -6.31 -5.10 7.51
CA GLY A 109 -5.38 -4.60 6.51
C GLY A 109 -5.15 -5.59 5.38
N GLN A 110 -4.25 -5.22 4.47
CA GLN A 110 -4.06 -5.92 3.19
C GLN A 110 -3.67 -7.39 3.38
N ASP A 111 -2.82 -7.71 4.36
CA ASP A 111 -2.30 -9.07 4.48
C ASP A 111 -3.34 -10.12 4.90
N VAL A 112 -4.46 -9.70 5.49
CA VAL A 112 -5.62 -10.56 5.77
C VAL A 112 -6.35 -11.01 4.50
N CYS A 113 -6.15 -10.34 3.37
CA CYS A 113 -6.83 -10.66 2.11
C CYS A 113 -5.84 -10.79 0.95
N SER A 114 -5.25 -9.68 0.51
CA SER A 114 -4.24 -9.58 -0.55
C SER A 114 -3.66 -8.15 -0.56
N CYS A 115 -2.62 -7.87 -1.35
CA CYS A 115 -2.03 -6.53 -1.40
C CYS A 115 -2.96 -5.41 -1.86
N GLY A 116 -2.54 -4.19 -1.51
CA GLY A 116 -3.01 -2.96 -2.09
C GLY A 116 -4.28 -2.45 -1.42
N PHE A 117 -4.75 -1.32 -1.92
CA PHE A 117 -5.92 -0.61 -1.37
C PHE A 117 -7.17 -1.50 -1.31
N VAL A 118 -7.46 -2.22 -2.40
CA VAL A 118 -8.62 -3.10 -2.48
C VAL A 118 -8.50 -4.25 -1.47
N GLY A 119 -7.32 -4.85 -1.35
CA GLY A 119 -7.06 -5.90 -0.38
C GLY A 119 -7.19 -5.40 1.06
N ALA A 120 -6.70 -4.19 1.37
CA ALA A 120 -6.89 -3.57 2.68
C ALA A 120 -8.37 -3.30 3.01
N LEU A 121 -9.14 -2.81 2.02
CA LEU A 121 -10.58 -2.59 2.15
C LEU A 121 -11.31 -3.90 2.49
N TYR A 122 -11.04 -4.96 1.74
CA TYR A 122 -11.62 -6.28 2.01
C TYR A 122 -11.11 -6.88 3.32
N GLY A 123 -9.85 -6.65 3.70
CA GLY A 123 -9.32 -7.04 5.01
C GLY A 123 -10.08 -6.39 6.18
N GLY A 124 -10.46 -5.11 6.04
CA GLY A 124 -11.34 -4.39 6.97
C GLY A 124 -12.68 -5.07 7.15
N LEU A 125 -13.29 -5.38 6.02
CA LEU A 125 -14.60 -6.02 5.94
C LEU A 125 -14.60 -7.45 6.48
N ILE A 126 -13.61 -8.27 6.11
CA ILE A 126 -13.44 -9.64 6.62
C ILE A 126 -13.24 -9.61 8.14
N CYS A 127 -12.46 -8.65 8.66
CA CYS A 127 -12.31 -8.44 10.09
C CYS A 127 -13.65 -8.10 10.78
N ALA A 128 -14.43 -7.16 10.22
CA ALA A 128 -15.75 -6.84 10.74
C ALA A 128 -16.71 -8.04 10.73
N GLN A 129 -16.65 -8.90 9.71
CA GLN A 129 -17.42 -10.15 9.67
C GLN A 129 -17.07 -11.09 10.81
N GLN A 130 -15.77 -11.24 11.12
CA GLN A 130 -15.31 -12.08 12.23
C GLN A 130 -15.78 -11.54 13.58
N ILE A 131 -15.72 -10.22 13.78
CA ILE A 131 -16.17 -9.58 15.03
C ILE A 131 -17.69 -9.71 15.22
N LEU A 132 -18.46 -9.48 14.16
CA LEU A 132 -19.93 -9.46 14.24
C LEU A 132 -20.57 -10.85 14.11
N GLY A 133 -19.83 -11.87 13.69
CA GLY A 133 -20.35 -13.21 13.46
C GLY A 133 -21.39 -13.30 12.34
N ARG A 134 -21.32 -12.41 11.34
CA ARG A 134 -22.28 -12.37 10.21
C ARG A 134 -21.64 -11.89 8.90
N ASN A 135 -22.33 -12.11 7.80
CA ASN A 135 -21.88 -11.69 6.47
C ASN A 135 -22.19 -10.20 6.22
N VAL A 136 -21.25 -9.35 6.64
CA VAL A 136 -21.29 -7.89 6.46
C VAL A 136 -21.32 -7.49 4.98
N MET A 137 -20.70 -8.27 4.08
CA MET A 137 -20.80 -8.00 2.64
C MET A 137 -22.24 -8.03 2.14
N ASN A 138 -23.00 -9.04 2.53
CA ASN A 138 -24.41 -9.16 2.18
C ASN A 138 -25.23 -8.00 2.78
N ASP A 139 -24.88 -7.56 3.99
CA ASP A 139 -25.53 -6.42 4.63
C ASP A 139 -25.30 -5.11 3.86
N LEU A 140 -24.06 -4.86 3.41
CA LEU A 140 -23.71 -3.70 2.58
C LEU A 140 -24.41 -3.73 1.22
N ILE A 141 -24.46 -4.90 0.56
CA ILE A 141 -25.16 -5.05 -0.72
C ILE A 141 -26.66 -4.76 -0.56
N LYS A 142 -27.30 -5.28 0.50
CA LYS A 142 -28.71 -5.01 0.80
C LYS A 142 -28.95 -3.52 1.07
N LEU A 143 -28.08 -2.89 1.85
CA LEU A 143 -28.17 -1.46 2.15
C LEU A 143 -28.06 -0.61 0.88
N ASN A 144 -27.08 -0.89 0.03
CA ASN A 144 -26.90 -0.15 -1.23
C ASN A 144 -28.12 -0.27 -2.15
N LYS A 145 -28.70 -1.47 -2.30
CA LYS A 145 -29.94 -1.66 -3.06
C LYS A 145 -31.08 -0.79 -2.53
N ASN A 146 -31.25 -0.73 -1.21
CA ASN A 146 -32.30 0.06 -0.58
C ASN A 146 -32.10 1.57 -0.79
N ILE A 147 -30.85 2.05 -0.76
CA ILE A 147 -30.52 3.46 -1.03
C ILE A 147 -30.85 3.82 -2.48
N VAL A 148 -30.36 3.02 -3.44
CA VAL A 148 -30.62 3.24 -4.88
C VAL A 148 -32.12 3.22 -5.20
N ILE A 149 -32.89 2.33 -4.57
CA ILE A 149 -34.35 2.30 -4.74
C ILE A 149 -35.01 3.58 -4.19
N LYS A 150 -34.53 4.13 -3.07
CA LYS A 150 -35.05 5.38 -2.52
C LYS A 150 -34.73 6.58 -3.41
N GLU A 151 -33.50 6.66 -3.93
CA GLU A 151 -33.09 7.73 -4.84
C GLU A 151 -33.90 7.74 -6.14
N LYS A 152 -34.23 6.56 -6.69
CA LYS A 152 -35.07 6.45 -7.89
C LYS A 152 -36.56 6.79 -7.66
N LYS A 153 -36.99 6.90 -6.40
CA LYS A 153 -38.37 7.25 -6.03
C LYS A 153 -38.53 8.74 -5.67
N LEU A 154 -37.42 9.47 -5.57
CA LEU A 154 -37.36 10.93 -5.43
C LEU A 154 -37.22 11.57 -6.81
#